data_AF-A0A229TLW2-F1
#
_entry.id   AF-A0A229TLW2-F1
#
_cell.length_a   1.000
_cell.length_b   1.000
_cell.length_c   1.000
_cell.angle_alpha   90.00
_cell.angle_beta   90.00
_cell.angle_gamma   90.00
#
_symmetry.space_group_name_H-M   'P 1'
#
loop_
_entity.id
_entity.type
_entity.pdbx_description
1 polymer ?
#
loop_
_entity_poly.entity_id
_entity_poly.type
_entity_poly.pdbx_seq_one_letter_code
_entity_poly.pdbx_strand_id
1 'polypeptide(L)'
;MWVRPGKSVFLVVLTGLCVGLSGCGQQPVRNVEPGGPGLSREEVQLQDAAARWADDYCVAVGSLVQGLATMPSVDPSSPQRAVRTSSELLGSVINGLDRALDGLNELPPSPVPGGDQVRAQAVTDFQGVRDRASAARQRLDSTEPGAIDEATLGQAHGPLDEVARLDLLNRFEAVPELATAVAHAPVCRQLTVQVTATPR
;
A
#
# COMPACT_ATOMS: atom_id res chain seq x y z
N MET A 1 -27.38 -19.03 -23.31
CA MET A 1 -27.70 -18.67 -24.72
C MET A 1 -29.01 -17.91 -24.74
N TRP A 2 -28.96 -16.58 -24.84
CA TRP A 2 -30.12 -15.75 -25.13
C TRP A 2 -29.70 -14.79 -26.23
N VAL A 3 -30.20 -15.04 -27.44
CA VAL A 3 -30.01 -14.19 -28.62
C VAL A 3 -31.31 -13.41 -28.77
N ARG A 4 -31.26 -12.08 -28.68
CA ARG A 4 -32.34 -11.22 -29.17
C ARG A 4 -31.90 -10.56 -30.47
N PRO A 5 -32.61 -10.82 -31.59
CA PRO A 5 -32.41 -10.14 -32.85
C PRO A 5 -33.28 -8.89 -32.91
N GLY A 6 -32.76 -7.83 -33.53
CA GLY A 6 -33.51 -6.61 -33.85
C GLY A 6 -33.02 -6.08 -35.19
N LYS A 7 -33.77 -6.43 -36.24
CA LYS A 7 -33.55 -6.11 -37.66
C LYS A 7 -34.03 -4.69 -37.98
N SER A 8 -33.40 -4.11 -39.01
CA SER A 8 -34.01 -3.23 -40.04
C SER A 8 -34.27 -1.76 -39.64
N VAL A 9 -34.18 -0.73 -40.50
CA VAL A 9 -33.94 -0.56 -41.94
C VAL A 9 -33.86 0.96 -42.20
N PHE A 10 -33.03 1.37 -43.18
CA PHE A 10 -33.08 2.59 -44.02
C PHE A 10 -33.41 3.98 -43.45
N LEU A 11 -32.56 4.97 -43.78
CA LEU A 11 -32.92 5.98 -44.81
C LEU A 11 -31.73 6.86 -45.23
N VAL A 12 -31.40 6.74 -46.52
CA VAL A 12 -30.63 7.67 -47.35
C VAL A 12 -31.39 8.98 -47.47
N VAL A 13 -30.77 10.16 -47.30
CA VAL A 13 -31.16 11.41 -47.99
C VAL A 13 -30.00 12.45 -48.04
N LEU A 14 -29.62 12.77 -49.28
CA LEU A 14 -29.18 14.05 -49.91
C LEU A 14 -27.96 14.86 -49.41
N THR A 15 -26.89 14.73 -50.22
CA THR A 15 -26.18 15.81 -50.92
C THR A 15 -26.34 17.26 -50.43
N GLY A 16 -25.25 17.82 -49.91
CA GLY A 16 -25.02 19.26 -49.79
C GLY A 16 -23.59 19.60 -50.24
N LEU A 17 -23.42 19.86 -51.53
CA LEU A 17 -22.18 20.29 -52.14
C LEU A 17 -21.98 21.79 -51.87
N CYS A 18 -21.10 22.16 -50.94
CA CYS A 18 -20.61 23.53 -50.82
C CYS A 18 -19.12 23.56 -51.16
N VAL A 19 -18.83 24.11 -52.34
CA VAL A 19 -17.48 24.47 -52.80
C VAL A 19 -17.02 25.68 -51.99
N GLY A 20 -16.11 25.44 -51.04
CA GLY A 20 -15.47 26.47 -50.23
C GLY A 20 -14.07 26.79 -50.77
N LEU A 21 -13.83 28.09 -50.97
CA LEU A 21 -12.66 28.69 -51.59
C LEU A 21 -11.31 28.34 -50.92
N SER A 22 -10.30 28.22 -51.77
CA SER A 22 -8.88 28.14 -51.46
C SER A 22 -8.39 29.26 -50.52
N GLY A 23 -7.89 28.87 -49.35
CA GLY A 23 -7.09 29.71 -48.46
C GLY A 23 -5.90 28.91 -47.93
N CYS A 24 -4.70 29.18 -48.45
CA CYS A 24 -3.45 28.68 -47.89
C CYS A 24 -3.16 29.44 -46.59
N GLY A 25 -3.50 28.83 -45.47
CA GLY A 25 -3.05 29.25 -44.15
C GLY A 25 -2.69 28.00 -43.36
N GLN A 26 -1.40 27.83 -43.07
CA GLN A 26 -0.87 26.78 -42.20
C GLN A 26 -1.68 26.72 -40.90
N GLN A 27 -2.58 25.74 -40.80
CA GLN A 27 -3.22 25.41 -39.53
C GLN A 27 -2.17 24.71 -38.67
N PRO A 28 -1.89 25.18 -37.45
CA PRO A 28 -1.13 24.39 -36.50
C PRO A 28 -1.83 23.05 -36.36
N VAL A 29 -1.05 21.97 -36.40
CA VAL A 29 -1.52 20.59 -36.29
C VAL A 29 -2.31 20.45 -34.98
N ARG A 30 -3.63 20.65 -35.05
CA ARG A 30 -4.54 20.22 -33.99
C ARG A 30 -4.61 18.72 -34.12
N ASN A 31 -3.81 18.03 -33.33
CA ASN A 31 -3.99 16.61 -33.08
C ASN A 31 -5.33 16.41 -32.36
N VAL A 32 -6.37 16.15 -33.13
CA VAL A 32 -7.66 15.57 -32.74
C VAL A 32 -7.82 14.46 -33.82
N GLU A 33 -7.90 13.15 -33.56
CA GLU A 33 -8.57 12.38 -32.51
C GLU A 33 -8.12 10.89 -32.60
N PRO A 34 -8.46 9.99 -31.64
CA PRO A 34 -9.71 9.24 -31.80
C PRO A 34 -10.46 8.97 -30.48
N GLY A 35 -11.62 9.62 -30.26
CA GLY A 35 -12.87 9.13 -30.83
C GLY A 35 -13.33 7.73 -30.41
N GLY A 36 -13.09 7.35 -29.15
CA GLY A 36 -13.81 6.27 -28.46
C GLY A 36 -14.02 6.65 -26.99
N PRO A 37 -14.94 6.01 -26.24
CA PRO A 37 -14.98 6.15 -24.79
C PRO A 37 -13.74 5.46 -24.21
N GLY A 38 -12.63 6.18 -24.20
CA GLY A 38 -11.31 5.70 -23.80
C GLY A 38 -10.50 6.84 -23.22
N LEU A 39 -9.59 6.49 -22.31
CA LEU A 39 -8.69 7.44 -21.66
C LEU A 39 -7.72 8.06 -22.68
N SER A 40 -7.45 9.35 -22.52
CA SER A 40 -6.36 10.05 -23.18
C SER A 40 -5.00 9.44 -22.81
N ARG A 41 -3.98 9.74 -23.61
CA ARG A 41 -2.61 9.28 -23.35
C ARG A 41 -2.10 9.79 -22.00
N GLU A 42 -2.40 11.04 -21.66
CA GLU A 42 -2.03 11.64 -20.37
C GLU A 42 -2.68 10.90 -19.20
N GLU A 43 -3.95 10.55 -19.31
CA GLU A 43 -4.67 9.79 -18.28
C GLU A 43 -4.10 8.38 -18.09
N VAL A 44 -3.75 7.69 -19.18
CA VAL A 44 -3.07 6.37 -19.10
C VAL A 44 -1.73 6.49 -18.39
N GLN A 45 -0.92 7.51 -18.71
CA GLN A 45 0.37 7.73 -18.05
C GLN A 45 0.22 8.02 -16.56
N LEU A 46 -0.81 8.78 -16.18
CA LEU A 46 -1.10 9.07 -14.77
C LEU A 46 -1.52 7.80 -14.01
N GLN A 47 -2.38 6.97 -14.60
CA GLN A 47 -2.78 5.70 -14.01
C GLN A 47 -1.60 4.75 -13.82
N ASP A 48 -0.72 4.65 -14.82
CA ASP A 48 0.49 3.85 -14.72
C ASP A 48 1.45 4.38 -13.63
N ALA A 49 1.61 5.70 -13.53
CA ALA A 49 2.43 6.32 -12.49
C ALA A 49 1.84 6.05 -11.09
N ALA A 50 0.52 6.18 -10.95
CA ALA A 50 -0.18 5.87 -9.71
C ALA A 50 -0.03 4.40 -9.31
N ALA A 51 -0.19 3.48 -10.26
CA ALA A 51 -0.03 2.04 -10.00
C ALA A 51 1.40 1.70 -9.55
N ARG A 52 2.43 2.28 -10.18
CA ARG A 52 3.83 2.08 -9.74
C ARG A 52 4.08 2.64 -8.35
N TRP A 53 3.60 3.85 -8.07
CA TRP A 53 3.73 4.46 -6.75
C TRP A 53 3.05 3.61 -5.66
N ALA A 54 1.85 3.08 -5.95
CA ALA A 54 1.16 2.16 -5.05
C ALA A 54 1.95 0.85 -4.85
N ASP A 55 2.54 0.31 -5.92
CA ASP A 55 3.39 -0.88 -5.85
C ASP A 55 4.60 -0.66 -4.94
N ASP A 56 5.31 0.48 -5.10
CA ASP A 56 6.46 0.84 -4.27
C ASP A 56 6.06 1.04 -2.79
N TYR A 57 4.90 1.65 -2.53
CA TYR A 57 4.34 1.71 -1.19
C TYR A 57 4.13 0.30 -0.62
N CYS A 58 3.54 -0.61 -1.40
CA CYS A 58 3.28 -1.98 -0.98
C CYS A 58 4.57 -2.79 -0.76
N VAL A 59 5.64 -2.49 -1.51
CA VAL A 59 6.99 -3.02 -1.23
C VAL A 59 7.48 -2.54 0.13
N ALA A 60 7.38 -1.23 0.40
CA ALA A 60 7.82 -0.64 1.66
C ALA A 60 7.11 -1.28 2.86
N VAL A 61 5.77 -1.31 2.86
CA VAL A 61 5.01 -1.92 3.98
C VAL A 61 5.10 -3.45 4.00
N GLY A 62 5.35 -4.10 2.87
CA GLY A 62 5.56 -5.55 2.77
C GLY A 62 6.83 -6.02 3.50
N SER A 63 7.83 -5.15 3.64
CA SER A 63 9.05 -5.45 4.40
C SER A 63 8.77 -5.75 5.88
N LEU A 64 7.73 -5.13 6.45
CA LEU A 64 7.26 -5.43 7.80
C LEU A 64 6.70 -6.86 7.86
N VAL A 65 5.79 -7.23 6.95
CA VAL A 65 5.22 -8.59 6.89
C VAL A 65 6.30 -9.65 6.77
N GLN A 66 7.32 -9.41 5.92
CA GLN A 66 8.44 -10.33 5.78
C GLN A 66 9.29 -10.41 7.06
N GLY A 67 9.53 -9.28 7.74
CA GLY A 67 10.21 -9.26 9.03
C GLY A 67 9.47 -10.06 10.10
N LEU A 68 8.14 -9.91 10.15
CA LEU A 68 7.28 -10.63 11.08
C LEU A 68 7.26 -12.14 10.82
N ALA A 69 7.29 -12.56 9.55
CA ALA A 69 7.34 -13.98 9.17
C ALA A 69 8.61 -14.70 9.64
N THR A 70 9.69 -13.98 9.91
CA THR A 70 10.98 -14.52 10.36
C THR A 70 11.27 -14.28 11.83
N MET A 71 10.26 -13.92 12.62
CA MET A 71 10.44 -13.61 14.04
C MET A 71 10.87 -14.84 14.86
N PRO A 72 11.77 -14.66 15.83
CA PRO A 72 12.12 -15.73 16.76
C PRO A 72 10.94 -16.07 17.68
N SER A 73 10.85 -17.31 18.13
CA SER A 73 9.89 -17.72 19.15
C SER A 73 10.39 -17.42 20.56
N VAL A 74 9.47 -17.14 21.48
CA VAL A 74 9.78 -17.00 22.91
C VAL A 74 10.10 -18.39 23.48
N ASP A 75 11.18 -18.50 24.24
CA ASP A 75 11.59 -19.72 24.96
C ASP A 75 11.08 -19.68 26.42
N PRO A 76 10.05 -20.47 26.77
CA PRO A 76 9.45 -20.44 28.10
C PRO A 76 10.17 -21.32 29.14
N SER A 77 11.30 -21.94 28.80
CA SER A 77 12.00 -22.88 29.69
C SER A 77 12.57 -22.28 30.98
N SER A 78 12.68 -20.95 31.06
CA SER A 78 12.93 -20.21 32.31
C SER A 78 12.50 -18.76 32.16
N PRO A 79 12.20 -18.03 33.26
CA PRO A 79 11.86 -16.61 33.19
C PRO A 79 12.95 -15.76 32.49
N GLN A 80 14.22 -16.05 32.74
CA GLN A 80 15.35 -15.34 32.13
C GLN A 80 15.42 -15.59 30.61
N ARG A 81 15.22 -16.84 30.17
CA ARG A 81 15.18 -17.14 28.72
C ARG A 81 13.94 -16.54 28.05
N ALA A 82 12.81 -16.51 28.73
CA ALA A 82 11.58 -15.91 28.22
C ALA A 82 11.72 -14.39 28.03
N VAL A 83 12.29 -13.66 29.01
CA VAL A 83 12.60 -12.22 28.87
C VAL A 83 13.57 -11.96 27.72
N ARG A 84 14.68 -12.70 27.67
CA ARG A 84 15.69 -12.53 26.64
C ARG A 84 15.12 -12.73 25.24
N THR A 85 14.42 -13.85 25.01
CA THR A 85 13.84 -14.17 23.70
C THR A 85 12.68 -13.23 23.33
N SER A 86 11.95 -12.70 24.32
CA SER A 86 10.96 -11.64 24.10
C SER A 86 11.60 -10.31 23.67
N SER A 87 12.76 -9.95 24.25
CA SER A 87 13.54 -8.78 23.81
C SER A 87 14.09 -8.96 22.39
N GLU A 88 14.59 -10.15 22.06
CA GLU A 88 15.03 -10.51 20.70
C GLU A 88 13.87 -10.41 19.70
N LEU A 89 12.70 -10.93 20.06
CA LEU A 89 11.46 -10.81 19.27
C LEU A 89 11.07 -9.35 19.02
N LEU A 90 11.03 -8.50 20.05
CA LEU A 90 10.76 -7.07 19.89
C LEU A 90 11.83 -6.38 19.03
N GLY A 91 13.09 -6.83 19.10
CA GLY A 91 14.16 -6.37 18.21
C GLY A 91 13.85 -6.66 16.74
N SER A 92 13.39 -7.87 16.42
CA SER A 92 12.96 -8.24 15.06
C SER A 92 11.79 -7.39 14.58
N VAL A 93 10.82 -7.09 15.44
CA VAL A 93 9.69 -6.19 15.14
C VAL A 93 10.19 -4.78 14.81
N ILE A 94 11.04 -4.20 15.65
CA ILE A 94 11.61 -2.86 15.45
C ILE A 94 12.35 -2.80 14.10
N ASN A 95 13.18 -3.80 13.80
CA ASN A 95 13.89 -3.87 12.52
C ASN A 95 12.96 -4.02 11.30
N GLY A 96 11.80 -4.66 11.46
CA GLY A 96 10.77 -4.72 10.42
C GLY A 96 10.10 -3.36 10.20
N LEU A 97 9.78 -2.65 11.28
CA LEU A 97 9.19 -1.32 11.24
C LEU A 97 10.15 -0.28 10.69
N ASP A 98 11.42 -0.31 11.09
CA ASP A 98 12.46 0.61 10.60
C ASP A 98 12.62 0.48 9.07
N ARG A 99 12.68 -0.75 8.53
CA ARG A 99 12.73 -0.98 7.08
C ARG A 99 11.48 -0.46 6.33
N ALA A 100 10.31 -0.63 6.93
CA ALA A 100 9.07 -0.13 6.33
C ALA A 100 9.03 1.41 6.34
N LEU A 101 9.47 2.03 7.44
CA LEU A 101 9.59 3.48 7.57
C LEU A 101 10.58 4.06 6.56
N ASP A 102 11.75 3.45 6.42
CA ASP A 102 12.76 3.85 5.43
C ASP A 102 12.17 3.80 4.01
N GLY A 103 11.57 2.67 3.63
CA GLY A 103 10.94 2.52 2.31
C GLY A 103 9.81 3.52 2.06
N LEU A 104 8.98 3.81 3.07
CA LEU A 104 7.92 4.81 2.96
C LEU A 104 8.49 6.22 2.79
N ASN A 105 9.56 6.58 3.51
CA ASN A 105 10.17 7.90 3.43
C ASN A 105 10.96 8.13 2.12
N GLU A 106 11.42 7.05 1.48
CA GLU A 106 12.09 7.10 0.18
C GLU A 106 11.12 7.23 -1.01
N LEU A 107 9.81 7.06 -0.80
CA LEU A 107 8.83 7.19 -1.87
C LEU A 107 8.84 8.60 -2.47
N PRO A 108 8.82 8.72 -3.82
CA PRO A 108 8.63 10.02 -4.45
C PRO A 108 7.26 10.61 -4.10
N PRO A 109 7.05 11.91 -4.36
CA PRO A 109 5.73 12.53 -4.22
C PRO A 109 4.66 11.72 -4.97
N SER A 110 3.50 11.54 -4.34
CA SER A 110 2.42 10.79 -4.95
C SER A 110 1.90 11.50 -6.20
N PRO A 111 1.71 10.79 -7.33
CA PRO A 111 1.04 11.35 -8.50
C PRO A 111 -0.48 11.48 -8.29
N VAL A 112 -1.02 10.92 -7.19
CA VAL A 112 -2.44 10.94 -6.85
C VAL A 112 -2.70 11.95 -5.74
N PRO A 113 -3.66 12.89 -5.91
CA PRO A 113 -4.08 13.77 -4.83
C PRO A 113 -4.46 12.98 -3.57
N GLY A 114 -3.91 13.37 -2.42
CA GLY A 114 -4.14 12.67 -1.14
C GLY A 114 -3.22 11.47 -0.88
N GLY A 115 -2.48 10.96 -1.88
CA GLY A 115 -1.57 9.82 -1.67
C GLY A 115 -0.43 10.14 -0.69
N ASP A 116 0.12 11.35 -0.74
CA ASP A 116 1.14 11.80 0.22
C ASP A 116 0.60 11.87 1.67
N GLN A 117 -0.69 12.19 1.84
CA GLN A 117 -1.33 12.19 3.15
C GLN A 117 -1.49 10.76 3.69
N VAL A 118 -1.87 9.81 2.82
CA VAL A 118 -1.94 8.39 3.18
C VAL A 118 -0.57 7.88 3.62
N ARG A 119 0.49 8.20 2.88
CA ARG A 119 1.88 7.87 3.26
C ARG A 119 2.24 8.48 4.63
N ALA A 120 1.99 9.76 4.85
CA ALA A 120 2.35 10.44 6.09
C ALA A 120 1.65 9.83 7.32
N GLN A 121 0.39 9.42 7.17
CA GLN A 121 -0.35 8.73 8.23
C GLN A 121 0.24 7.35 8.53
N ALA A 122 0.57 6.56 7.49
CA ALA A 122 1.22 5.26 7.66
C ALA A 122 2.56 5.40 8.40
N VAL A 123 3.38 6.38 8.01
CA VAL A 123 4.65 6.70 8.71
C VAL A 123 4.40 7.02 10.18
N THR A 124 3.40 7.86 10.48
CA THR A 124 3.06 8.24 11.86
C THR A 124 2.67 7.02 12.70
N ASP A 125 1.81 6.14 12.17
CA ASP A 125 1.36 4.95 12.89
C ASP A 125 2.49 3.96 13.13
N PHE A 126 3.30 3.70 12.10
CA PHE A 126 4.41 2.75 12.18
C PHE A 126 5.47 3.25 13.16
N GLN A 127 5.76 4.55 13.15
CA GLN A 127 6.68 5.15 14.10
C GLN A 127 6.16 5.06 15.54
N GLY A 128 4.87 5.31 15.75
CA GLY A 128 4.25 5.15 17.07
C GLY A 128 4.36 3.73 17.63
N VAL A 129 4.12 2.71 16.80
CA VAL A 129 4.27 1.30 17.20
C VAL A 129 5.74 0.96 17.46
N ARG A 130 6.65 1.43 16.60
CA ARG A 130 8.09 1.22 16.73
C ARG A 130 8.64 1.78 18.04
N ASP A 131 8.21 2.97 18.43
CA ASP A 131 8.64 3.61 19.66
C ASP A 131 8.13 2.85 20.91
N ARG A 132 6.89 2.35 20.88
CA ARG A 132 6.35 1.52 21.97
C ARG A 132 7.03 0.16 22.07
N ALA A 133 7.34 -0.47 20.93
CA ALA A 133 8.14 -1.69 20.89
C ALA A 133 9.55 -1.47 21.46
N SER A 134 10.20 -0.37 21.09
CA SER A 134 11.51 0.03 21.62
C SER A 134 11.47 0.25 23.14
N ALA A 135 10.46 0.95 23.64
CA ALA A 135 10.29 1.18 25.08
C ALA A 135 10.03 -0.13 25.85
N ALA A 136 9.23 -1.05 25.31
CA ALA A 136 9.01 -2.36 25.90
C ALA A 136 10.30 -3.20 25.94
N ARG A 137 11.05 -3.21 24.84
CA ARG A 137 12.34 -3.90 24.75
C ARG A 137 13.32 -3.36 25.80
N GLN A 138 13.42 -2.04 25.92
CA GLN A 138 14.30 -1.41 26.91
C GLN A 138 13.94 -1.81 28.35
N ARG A 139 12.65 -1.88 28.69
CA ARG A 139 12.22 -2.33 30.02
C ARG A 139 12.61 -3.79 30.29
N LEU A 140 12.39 -4.68 29.32
CA LEU A 140 12.83 -6.08 29.42
C LEU A 140 14.34 -6.19 29.61
N ASP A 141 15.11 -5.47 28.79
CA ASP A 141 16.59 -5.47 28.85
C ASP A 141 17.12 -4.91 30.19
N SER A 142 16.36 -4.02 30.84
CA SER A 142 16.72 -3.42 32.13
C SER A 142 16.27 -4.23 33.35
N THR A 143 15.53 -5.32 33.16
CA THR A 143 14.97 -6.08 34.29
C THR A 143 16.01 -7.01 34.90
N GLU A 144 16.24 -6.86 36.21
CA GLU A 144 17.14 -7.73 36.96
C GLU A 144 16.60 -9.16 37.03
N PRO A 145 17.47 -10.21 36.96
CA PRO A 145 17.02 -11.60 36.90
C PRO A 145 16.11 -12.06 38.05
N GLY A 146 16.25 -11.45 39.23
CA GLY A 146 15.43 -11.76 40.42
C GLY A 146 14.10 -11.00 40.49
N ALA A 147 13.86 -10.06 39.58
CA ALA A 147 12.64 -9.25 39.49
C ALA A 147 11.72 -9.68 38.34
N ILE A 148 12.08 -10.73 37.58
CA ILE A 148 11.28 -11.22 36.46
C ILE A 148 10.03 -11.91 37.00
N ASP A 149 8.89 -11.27 36.76
CA ASP A 149 7.55 -11.78 37.05
C ASP A 149 6.71 -11.89 35.77
N GLU A 150 5.46 -12.34 35.91
CA GLU A 150 4.51 -12.45 34.80
C GLU A 150 4.24 -11.08 34.15
N ALA A 151 4.15 -10.02 34.95
CA ALA A 151 3.93 -8.66 34.45
C ALA A 151 5.07 -8.20 33.54
N THR A 152 6.32 -8.54 33.88
CA THR A 152 7.51 -8.29 33.07
C THR A 152 7.41 -8.99 31.73
N LEU A 153 7.08 -10.28 31.72
CA LEU A 153 6.92 -11.06 30.49
C LEU A 153 5.78 -10.53 29.62
N GLY A 154 4.69 -10.06 30.23
CA GLY A 154 3.55 -9.47 29.53
C GLY A 154 3.83 -8.18 28.78
N GLN A 155 4.94 -7.47 29.08
CA GLN A 155 5.27 -6.20 28.44
C GLN A 155 5.56 -6.33 26.94
N ALA A 156 5.94 -7.52 26.47
CA ALA A 156 6.18 -7.79 25.06
C ALA A 156 4.89 -7.90 24.23
N HIS A 157 3.76 -8.29 24.84
CA HIS A 157 2.53 -8.57 24.10
C HIS A 157 1.89 -7.33 23.48
N GLY A 158 1.86 -6.20 24.21
CA GLY A 158 1.21 -4.98 23.73
C GLY A 158 1.70 -4.51 22.35
N PRO A 159 3.02 -4.30 22.16
CA PRO A 159 3.57 -3.93 20.86
C PRO A 159 3.33 -4.98 19.77
N LEU A 160 3.38 -6.27 20.10
CA LEU A 160 3.11 -7.35 19.13
C LEU A 160 1.64 -7.31 18.64
N ASP A 161 0.70 -7.11 19.55
CA ASP A 161 -0.73 -6.98 19.23
C ASP A 161 -1.01 -5.72 18.40
N GLU A 162 -0.32 -4.62 18.69
CA GLU A 162 -0.43 -3.41 17.90
C GLU A 162 0.08 -3.60 16.47
N VAL A 163 1.22 -4.26 16.29
CA VAL A 163 1.74 -4.59 14.96
C VAL A 163 0.76 -5.48 14.20
N ALA A 164 0.18 -6.49 14.86
CA ALA A 164 -0.81 -7.37 14.24
C ALA A 164 -2.10 -6.64 13.81
N ARG A 165 -2.39 -5.49 14.42
CA ARG A 165 -3.53 -4.62 14.09
C ARG A 165 -3.18 -3.50 13.10
N LEU A 166 -1.91 -3.35 12.71
CA LEU A 166 -1.52 -2.34 11.75
C LEU A 166 -2.22 -2.59 10.43
N ASP A 167 -2.98 -1.59 10.01
CA ASP A 167 -3.66 -1.62 8.74
C ASP A 167 -2.71 -1.14 7.65
N LEU A 168 -2.16 -2.09 6.90
CA LEU A 168 -1.14 -1.81 5.90
C LEU A 168 -1.74 -1.20 4.61
N LEU A 169 -3.02 -1.48 4.31
CA LEU A 169 -3.62 -1.23 2.99
C LEU A 169 -5.01 -0.58 3.00
N ASN A 170 -5.81 -0.65 4.08
CA ASN A 170 -7.21 -0.20 3.99
C ASN A 170 -7.35 1.33 3.94
N ARG A 171 -6.28 2.10 4.16
CA ARG A 171 -6.33 3.57 4.04
C ARG A 171 -6.41 4.05 2.59
N PHE A 172 -6.16 3.16 1.62
CA PHE A 172 -6.33 3.49 0.22
C PHE A 172 -7.79 3.67 -0.20
N GLU A 173 -8.74 3.11 0.54
CA GLU A 173 -10.17 3.26 0.27
C GLU A 173 -10.67 4.70 0.47
N ALA A 174 -9.96 5.51 1.25
CA ALA A 174 -10.27 6.93 1.45
C ALA A 174 -9.95 7.79 0.21
N VAL A 175 -9.17 7.27 -0.75
CA VAL A 175 -8.75 7.96 -1.97
C VAL A 175 -9.07 7.04 -3.17
N PRO A 176 -10.22 7.22 -3.85
CA PRO A 176 -10.71 6.29 -4.88
C PRO A 176 -9.72 6.01 -6.02
N GLU A 177 -8.97 7.03 -6.44
CA GLU A 177 -7.94 6.91 -7.47
C GLU A 177 -6.79 6.02 -7.00
N LEU A 178 -6.46 6.08 -5.71
CA LEU A 178 -5.41 5.26 -5.12
C LEU A 178 -5.89 3.83 -4.87
N ALA A 179 -7.15 3.62 -4.48
CA ALA A 179 -7.76 2.29 -4.46
C ALA A 179 -7.70 1.61 -5.84
N THR A 180 -7.96 2.38 -6.91
CA THR A 180 -7.81 1.91 -8.30
C THR A 180 -6.35 1.55 -8.60
N ALA A 181 -5.40 2.44 -8.28
CA ALA A 181 -3.98 2.18 -8.49
C ALA A 181 -3.50 0.90 -7.79
N VAL A 182 -3.91 0.69 -6.53
CA VAL A 182 -3.61 -0.50 -5.72
C VAL A 182 -4.17 -1.77 -6.36
N ALA A 183 -5.37 -1.72 -6.94
CA ALA A 183 -5.94 -2.86 -7.67
C ALA A 183 -5.08 -3.26 -8.88
N HIS A 184 -4.42 -2.29 -9.52
CA HIS A 184 -3.53 -2.52 -10.66
C HIS A 184 -2.10 -2.89 -10.25
N ALA A 185 -1.67 -2.57 -9.03
CA ALA A 185 -0.37 -2.83 -8.43
C ALA A 185 -0.17 -4.32 -8.04
N PRO A 186 0.69 -5.09 -8.76
CA PRO A 186 0.92 -6.51 -8.47
C PRO A 186 1.41 -6.85 -7.06
N VAL A 187 2.31 -6.04 -6.49
CA VAL A 187 2.86 -6.27 -5.14
C VAL A 187 1.76 -6.07 -4.11
N CYS A 188 0.93 -5.04 -4.26
CA CYS A 188 -0.20 -4.82 -3.37
C CYS A 188 -1.17 -6.01 -3.37
N ARG A 189 -1.49 -6.55 -4.55
CA ARG A 189 -2.37 -7.72 -4.65
C ARG A 189 -1.79 -8.94 -3.95
N GLN A 190 -0.49 -9.18 -4.10
CA GLN A 190 0.19 -10.28 -3.40
C GLN A 190 0.14 -10.07 -1.89
N LEU A 191 0.41 -8.86 -1.42
CA LEU A 191 0.37 -8.53 0.00
C LEU A 191 -1.03 -8.75 0.60
N THR A 192 -2.10 -8.34 -0.08
CA THR A 192 -3.48 -8.60 0.34
C THR A 192 -3.76 -10.09 0.52
N VAL A 193 -3.28 -10.94 -0.39
CA VAL A 193 -3.42 -12.40 -0.28
C VAL A 193 -2.69 -12.93 0.95
N GLN A 194 -1.46 -12.46 1.22
CA GLN A 194 -0.68 -12.92 2.37
C GLN A 194 -1.30 -12.52 3.71
N VAL A 195 -1.77 -11.27 3.80
CA VAL A 195 -2.41 -10.75 5.02
C VAL A 195 -3.75 -11.46 5.29
N THR A 196 -4.50 -11.84 4.26
CA THR A 196 -5.78 -12.54 4.41
C THR A 196 -5.63 -14.05 4.62
N ALA A 197 -4.54 -14.66 4.15
CA ALA A 197 -4.27 -16.10 4.31
C ALA A 197 -3.69 -16.49 5.68
N THR A 198 -3.19 -15.52 6.47
CA THR A 198 -2.66 -15.81 7.80
C THR A 198 -3.82 -16.01 8.78
N PRO A 199 -4.02 -17.20 9.37
CA PRO A 199 -5.08 -17.42 10.35
C PRO A 199 -4.84 -16.51 11.56
N ARG A 200 -5.87 -15.73 11.93
CA ARG A 200 -5.89 -14.93 13.16
C ARG A 200 -6.03 -15.81 14.39
#